data_AF-C4Y6M3-F1
#
_entry.id   AF-C4Y6M3-F1
#
_cell.length_a   1.000
_cell.length_b   1.000
_cell.length_c   1.000
_cell.angle_alpha   90.00
_cell.angle_beta   90.00
_cell.angle_gamma   90.00
#
_symmetry.space_group_name_H-M   'P 1'
#
loop_
_entity.id
_entity.type
_entity.pdbx_description
1 polymer ?
#
loop_
_entity_poly.entity_id
_entity_poly.type
_entity_poly.pdbx_seq_one_letter_code
_entity_poly.pdbx_strand_id
1 'polypeptide(L)'
;MIGYCGTGYNGMQIQNNPDVKTIEAEIFKAFIAAGAVSQENSTDLKKNGFMRAARTDKGVHAAGNVISCKLILEDEDIMHKINSHLPEKIRLWGIERVNRSFDCRKLCSSRVYEYLLPTHSLLPPRPKSSLYNLIEASRAEHPGVLRNDPDVEWWETTRKRIVESGVTQEDLEQVFEKTSEAGFDKDSKKEYYDESGEVSDWGKLVKNIRGIENACRREYRVNSEKLDL
;
A
#
# COMPACT_ATOMS: atom_id res chain seq x y z
N MET A 1 2.30 -6.16 -22.45
CA MET A 1 1.90 -6.25 -21.03
C MET A 1 3.10 -5.94 -20.15
N ILE A 2 2.91 -5.20 -19.06
CA ILE A 2 3.96 -4.75 -18.14
C ILE A 2 3.66 -5.17 -16.71
N GLY A 3 4.70 -5.36 -15.90
CA GLY A 3 4.62 -5.50 -14.45
C GLY A 3 5.59 -4.55 -13.76
N TYR A 4 5.24 -4.09 -12.58
CA TYR A 4 6.08 -3.17 -11.83
C TYR A 4 5.84 -3.18 -10.31
N CYS A 5 6.91 -2.92 -9.58
CA CYS A 5 6.87 -2.53 -8.18
C CYS A 5 6.75 -0.99 -8.08
N GLY A 6 5.60 -0.49 -7.61
CA GLY A 6 5.32 0.94 -7.50
C GLY A 6 6.08 1.68 -6.40
N THR A 7 6.80 0.97 -5.52
CA THR A 7 7.57 1.58 -4.43
C THR A 7 8.63 2.55 -4.96
N GLY A 8 8.58 3.81 -4.52
CA GLY A 8 9.48 4.86 -4.97
C GLY A 8 9.01 5.61 -6.23
N TYR A 9 7.85 5.24 -6.78
CA TYR A 9 7.21 5.90 -7.92
C TYR A 9 5.94 6.63 -7.50
N ASN A 10 5.65 7.75 -8.16
CA ASN A 10 4.48 8.60 -7.91
C ASN A 10 3.32 8.24 -8.84
N GLY A 11 3.13 6.93 -9.03
CA GLY A 11 2.06 6.35 -9.84
C GLY A 11 2.47 6.03 -11.27
N MET A 12 1.49 5.56 -12.03
CA MET A 12 1.67 5.14 -13.43
C MET A 12 1.98 6.34 -14.32
N GLN A 13 1.13 7.37 -14.27
CA GLN A 13 1.09 8.43 -15.27
C GLN A 13 2.19 9.47 -15.06
N ILE A 14 2.83 9.92 -16.16
CA ILE A 14 3.75 11.06 -16.14
C ILE A 14 3.06 12.30 -15.56
N GLN A 15 3.79 13.04 -14.72
CA GLN A 15 3.37 14.31 -14.15
C GLN A 15 4.04 15.49 -14.87
N ASN A 16 3.51 16.69 -14.68
CA ASN A 16 4.05 17.92 -15.29
C ASN A 16 5.47 18.24 -14.79
N ASN A 17 5.80 17.83 -13.56
CA ASN A 17 7.15 17.97 -13.03
C ASN A 17 8.03 16.80 -13.53
N PRO A 18 9.07 17.06 -14.35
CA PRO A 18 9.92 16.02 -14.92
C PRO A 18 10.79 15.29 -13.89
N ASP A 19 11.02 15.86 -12.71
CA ASP A 19 11.80 15.24 -11.63
C ASP A 19 11.02 14.16 -10.89
N VAL A 20 9.70 14.08 -11.12
CA VAL A 20 8.83 13.12 -10.47
C VAL A 20 8.91 11.78 -11.20
N LYS A 21 9.51 10.80 -10.53
CA LYS A 21 9.59 9.42 -11.03
C LYS A 21 8.19 8.80 -11.13
N THR A 22 7.86 8.33 -12.33
CA THR A 22 6.60 7.65 -12.68
C THR A 22 6.92 6.46 -13.57
N ILE A 23 6.01 5.48 -13.60
CA ILE A 23 6.23 4.24 -14.37
C ILE A 23 6.30 4.53 -15.88
N GLU A 24 5.40 5.38 -16.39
CA GLU A 24 5.40 5.77 -17.81
C GLU A 24 6.69 6.47 -18.24
N ALA A 25 7.29 7.30 -17.37
CA ALA A 25 8.54 7.97 -17.68
C ALA A 25 9.71 6.99 -17.86
N GLU A 26 9.83 5.99 -16.99
CA GLU A 26 10.87 4.96 -17.12
C GLU A 26 10.66 4.10 -18.37
N ILE A 27 9.42 3.67 -18.62
CA ILE A 27 9.09 2.86 -19.79
C ILE A 27 9.38 3.63 -21.08
N PHE A 28 9.00 4.90 -21.15
CA PHE A 28 9.21 5.70 -22.35
C PHE A 28 10.69 5.97 -22.61
N LYS A 29 11.48 6.25 -21.56
CA LYS A 29 12.95 6.34 -21.66
C LYS A 29 13.55 5.03 -22.18
N ALA A 30 13.09 3.88 -21.68
CA ALA A 30 13.56 2.58 -22.16
C ALA A 30 13.18 2.32 -23.63
N PHE A 31 11.98 2.71 -24.07
CA PHE A 31 11.58 2.60 -25.47
C PHE A 31 12.47 3.45 -26.39
N ILE A 32 12.82 4.67 -25.98
CA ILE A 32 13.72 5.55 -26.75
C ILE A 32 15.13 4.94 -26.79
N ALA A 33 15.65 4.50 -25.65
CA ALA A 33 17.00 3.91 -25.56
C ALA A 33 17.13 2.62 -26.39
N ALA A 34 16.07 1.80 -26.44
CA ALA A 34 16.03 0.57 -27.22
C ALA A 34 15.79 0.81 -28.73
N GLY A 35 15.52 2.04 -29.17
CA GLY A 35 15.19 2.35 -30.57
C GLY A 35 13.74 2.00 -30.97
N ALA A 36 12.87 1.66 -30.01
CA ALA A 36 11.46 1.38 -30.26
C ALA A 36 10.63 2.66 -30.55
N VAL A 37 11.18 3.84 -30.29
CA VAL A 37 10.59 5.16 -30.59
C VAL A 37 11.62 6.01 -31.33
N SER A 38 11.20 6.62 -32.45
CA SER A 38 12.07 7.51 -33.22
C SER A 38 12.42 8.79 -32.46
N GLN A 39 13.55 9.40 -32.80
CA GLN A 39 13.98 10.65 -32.15
C GLN A 39 12.97 11.80 -32.34
N GLU A 40 12.26 11.85 -33.46
CA GLU A 40 11.22 12.87 -33.73
C GLU A 40 9.98 12.72 -32.81
N ASN A 41 9.74 11.49 -32.34
CA ASN A 41 8.62 11.12 -31.50
C ASN A 41 9.01 10.95 -30.02
N SER A 42 10.28 11.15 -29.66
CA SER A 42 10.81 10.92 -28.30
C SER A 42 10.44 12.02 -27.29
N THR A 43 9.92 13.16 -27.76
CA THR A 43 9.65 14.34 -26.93
C THR A 43 8.31 14.31 -26.20
N ASP A 44 7.32 13.54 -26.71
CA ASP A 44 5.98 13.49 -26.15
C ASP A 44 5.35 12.10 -26.38
N LEU A 45 4.90 11.48 -25.28
CA LEU A 45 4.14 10.22 -25.26
C LEU A 45 2.92 10.24 -26.20
N LYS A 46 2.26 11.40 -26.36
CA LYS A 46 1.07 11.54 -27.21
C LYS A 46 1.37 11.27 -28.68
N LYS A 47 2.57 11.60 -29.16
CA LYS A 47 2.99 11.32 -30.55
C LYS A 47 3.00 9.81 -30.85
N ASN A 48 3.18 8.98 -29.84
CA ASN A 48 3.20 7.53 -29.93
C ASN A 48 1.85 6.88 -29.57
N GLY A 49 0.79 7.66 -29.37
CA GLY A 49 -0.53 7.15 -29.01
C GLY A 49 -0.53 6.36 -27.69
N PHE A 50 0.32 6.75 -26.73
CA PHE A 50 0.50 5.99 -25.50
C PHE A 50 -0.74 6.06 -24.60
N MET A 51 -1.34 4.90 -24.39
CA MET A 51 -2.50 4.65 -23.54
C MET A 51 -2.18 3.57 -22.51
N ARG A 52 -2.94 3.59 -21.41
CA ARG A 52 -2.79 2.71 -20.25
C ARG A 52 -4.15 2.19 -19.83
N ALA A 53 -4.24 0.89 -19.56
CA ALA A 53 -5.48 0.24 -19.13
C ALA A 53 -5.85 0.68 -17.72
N ALA A 54 -4.87 0.75 -16.80
CA ALA A 54 -5.05 1.23 -15.44
C ALA A 54 -4.09 2.37 -15.10
N ARG A 55 -4.61 3.39 -14.40
CA ARG A 55 -3.81 4.42 -13.72
C ARG A 55 -3.67 4.00 -12.27
N THR A 56 -2.48 3.55 -11.88
CA THR A 56 -2.20 3.19 -10.49
C THR A 56 -1.66 4.40 -9.75
N ASP A 57 -2.09 4.56 -8.50
CA ASP A 57 -1.65 5.65 -7.62
C ASP A 57 -0.20 5.47 -7.14
N LYS A 58 0.31 6.49 -6.44
CA LYS A 58 1.64 6.48 -5.82
C LYS A 58 1.83 5.22 -4.96
N GLY A 59 2.92 4.50 -5.19
CA GLY A 59 3.26 3.29 -4.45
C GLY A 59 2.52 2.02 -4.88
N VAL A 60 1.45 2.11 -5.67
CA VAL A 60 0.66 0.94 -6.09
C VAL A 60 1.42 0.09 -7.12
N HIS A 61 1.44 -1.21 -6.88
CA HIS A 61 2.11 -2.20 -7.73
C HIS A 61 1.17 -2.70 -8.85
N ALA A 62 1.74 -3.35 -9.87
CA ALA A 62 0.97 -4.11 -10.84
C ALA A 62 1.70 -5.38 -11.24
N ALA A 63 1.06 -6.53 -11.08
CA ALA A 63 1.53 -7.79 -11.66
C ALA A 63 1.37 -7.78 -13.19
N GLY A 64 0.25 -7.25 -13.69
CA GLY A 64 -0.05 -7.13 -15.11
C GLY A 64 -0.89 -5.89 -15.42
N ASN A 65 -0.23 -4.80 -15.81
CA ASN A 65 -0.89 -3.65 -16.44
C ASN A 65 -0.69 -3.74 -17.96
N VAL A 66 -1.59 -3.13 -18.71
CA VAL A 66 -1.54 -3.11 -20.18
C VAL A 66 -1.38 -1.68 -20.64
N ILE A 67 -0.43 -1.47 -21.55
CA ILE A 67 -0.26 -0.24 -22.30
C ILE A 67 -0.46 -0.54 -23.78
N SER A 68 -1.02 0.42 -24.51
CA SER A 68 -1.08 0.39 -25.97
C SER A 68 -0.38 1.63 -26.50
N CYS A 69 0.53 1.45 -27.44
CA CYS A 69 1.30 2.52 -28.07
C CYS A 69 1.79 2.07 -29.44
N LYS A 70 2.30 3.02 -30.23
CA LYS A 70 2.95 2.77 -31.50
C LYS A 70 4.45 2.67 -31.27
N LEU A 71 5.05 1.56 -31.68
CA LEU A 71 6.47 1.28 -31.54
C LEU A 71 7.03 0.77 -32.88
N ILE A 72 8.33 0.96 -33.06
CA ILE A 72 9.19 0.34 -34.08
C ILE A 72 9.54 -1.06 -33.55
N LEU A 73 9.20 -2.11 -34.30
CA LEU A 73 9.28 -3.52 -33.87
C LEU A 73 10.00 -4.41 -34.91
N GLU A 74 10.76 -3.81 -35.82
CA GLU A 74 11.54 -4.50 -36.86
C GLU A 74 12.68 -5.36 -36.29
N ASP A 75 13.09 -5.06 -35.07
CA ASP A 75 14.12 -5.78 -34.33
C ASP A 75 13.48 -6.94 -33.53
N GLU A 76 13.86 -8.18 -33.85
CA GLU A 76 13.33 -9.37 -33.18
C GLU A 76 13.70 -9.41 -31.67
N ASP A 77 14.81 -8.77 -31.29
CA ASP A 77 15.28 -8.69 -29.89
C ASP A 77 14.75 -7.45 -29.14
N ILE A 78 13.83 -6.69 -29.73
CA ILE A 78 13.39 -5.39 -29.18
C ILE A 78 12.87 -5.50 -27.74
N MET A 79 12.17 -6.59 -27.41
CA MET A 79 11.66 -6.82 -26.06
C MET A 79 12.79 -7.00 -25.05
N HIS A 80 13.87 -7.72 -25.42
CA HIS A 80 15.03 -7.89 -24.57
C HIS A 80 15.76 -6.56 -24.36
N LYS A 81 15.97 -5.79 -25.44
CA LYS A 81 16.61 -4.46 -25.38
C LYS A 81 15.83 -3.47 -24.52
N ILE A 82 14.50 -3.44 -24.64
CA ILE A 82 13.67 -2.61 -23.76
C ILE A 82 13.88 -3.02 -22.30
N ASN A 83 13.81 -4.32 -22.00
CA ASN A 83 14.00 -4.81 -20.64
C ASN A 83 15.41 -4.54 -20.09
N SER A 84 16.46 -4.53 -20.93
CA SER A 84 17.83 -4.19 -20.50
C SER A 84 18.00 -2.71 -20.11
N HIS A 85 17.12 -1.82 -20.61
CA HIS A 85 17.08 -0.42 -20.23
C HIS A 85 16.10 -0.11 -19.08
N LEU A 86 15.28 -1.08 -18.67
CA LEU A 86 14.36 -0.93 -17.55
C LEU A 86 15.02 -1.26 -16.21
N PRO A 87 14.73 -0.49 -15.14
CA PRO A 87 15.15 -0.87 -13.80
C PRO A 87 14.54 -2.21 -13.39
N GLU A 88 15.20 -2.94 -12.49
CA GLU A 88 14.76 -4.29 -12.05
C GLU A 88 13.28 -4.37 -11.64
N LYS A 89 12.79 -3.28 -11.06
CA LYS A 89 11.42 -3.13 -10.57
C LYS A 89 10.35 -2.99 -11.66
N ILE A 90 10.71 -2.86 -12.95
CA ILE A 90 9.78 -2.71 -14.07
C ILE A 90 10.16 -3.73 -15.15
N ARG A 91 9.18 -4.50 -15.62
CA ARG A 91 9.40 -5.51 -16.66
C ARG A 91 8.30 -5.46 -17.70
N LEU A 92 8.71 -5.61 -18.95
CA LEU A 92 7.83 -5.91 -20.07
C LEU A 92 7.70 -7.42 -20.17
N TRP A 93 6.49 -7.95 -19.95
CA TRP A 93 6.20 -9.38 -20.01
C TRP A 93 5.98 -9.88 -21.43
N GLY A 94 5.55 -9.00 -22.34
CA GLY A 94 5.29 -9.36 -23.73
C GLY A 94 4.79 -8.17 -24.55
N ILE A 95 4.92 -8.29 -25.87
CA ILE A 95 4.45 -7.33 -26.87
C ILE A 95 3.57 -8.10 -27.85
N GLU A 96 2.39 -7.56 -28.16
CA GLU A 96 1.46 -8.15 -29.13
C GLU A 96 1.09 -7.07 -30.16
N ARG A 97 1.13 -7.42 -31.45
CA ARG A 97 0.78 -6.49 -32.52
C ARG A 97 -0.74 -6.45 -32.68
N VAL A 98 -1.31 -5.27 -32.51
CA VAL A 98 -2.76 -5.04 -32.56
C VAL A 98 -3.16 -4.18 -33.76
N ASN A 99 -4.46 -4.10 -34.03
CA ASN A 99 -4.99 -3.20 -35.04
C ASN A 99 -4.81 -1.72 -34.62
N ARG A 100 -4.91 -0.80 -35.59
CA ARG A 100 -4.67 0.65 -35.36
C ARG A 100 -5.68 1.30 -34.42
N SER A 101 -6.88 0.73 -34.28
CA SER A 101 -7.97 1.25 -33.45
C SER A 101 -7.95 0.73 -32.01
N PHE A 102 -7.05 -0.21 -31.69
CA PHE A 102 -6.94 -0.76 -30.34
C PHE A 102 -6.52 0.32 -29.33
N ASP A 103 -7.32 0.47 -28.29
CA ASP A 103 -7.05 1.34 -27.14
C ASP A 103 -7.28 0.52 -25.87
N CYS A 104 -6.18 0.17 -25.18
CA CYS A 104 -6.25 -0.68 -24.00
C CYS A 104 -7.07 -0.08 -22.86
N ARG A 105 -7.28 1.23 -22.83
CA ARG A 105 -8.12 1.89 -21.83
C ARG A 105 -9.60 1.69 -22.14
N LYS A 106 -9.98 1.88 -23.41
CA LYS A 106 -11.38 1.82 -23.85
C LYS A 106 -11.90 0.40 -23.97
N LEU A 107 -11.03 -0.54 -24.34
CA LEU A 107 -11.39 -1.95 -24.55
C LEU A 107 -11.24 -2.81 -23.28
N CYS A 108 -10.70 -2.26 -22.20
CA CYS A 108 -10.65 -2.93 -20.90
C CYS A 108 -12.05 -3.05 -20.31
N SER A 109 -12.58 -4.27 -20.19
CA SER A 109 -13.90 -4.55 -19.61
C SER A 109 -13.88 -4.64 -18.08
N SER A 110 -12.84 -5.24 -17.51
CA SER A 110 -12.68 -5.41 -16.07
C SER A 110 -11.22 -5.34 -15.65
N ARG A 111 -11.01 -5.13 -14.35
CA ARG A 111 -9.68 -5.12 -13.71
C ARG A 111 -9.80 -5.90 -12.41
N VAL A 112 -8.80 -6.71 -12.11
CA VAL A 112 -8.69 -7.44 -10.85
C VAL A 112 -7.56 -6.80 -10.04
N TYR A 113 -7.83 -6.51 -8.77
CA TYR A 113 -6.86 -6.02 -7.82
C TYR A 113 -6.79 -6.98 -6.65
N GLU A 114 -5.58 -7.28 -6.22
CA GLU A 114 -5.30 -8.04 -5.01
C GLU A 114 -4.66 -7.11 -4.00
N TYR A 115 -5.22 -7.09 -2.78
CA TYR A 115 -4.67 -6.34 -1.66
C TYR A 115 -3.97 -7.29 -0.71
N LEU A 116 -2.65 -7.13 -0.59
CA LEU A 116 -1.88 -7.79 0.45
C LEU A 116 -1.88 -6.90 1.70
N LEU A 117 -2.48 -7.39 2.77
CA LEU A 117 -2.48 -6.73 4.07
C LEU A 117 -2.07 -7.71 5.17
N PRO A 118 -1.45 -7.24 6.26
CA PRO A 118 -1.23 -8.07 7.43
C PRO A 118 -2.55 -8.55 8.04
N THR A 119 -2.60 -9.80 8.49
CA THR A 119 -3.83 -10.38 9.07
C THR A 119 -4.33 -9.60 10.29
N HIS A 120 -3.44 -9.06 11.10
CA HIS A 120 -3.80 -8.27 12.29
C HIS A 120 -4.54 -6.96 11.96
N SER A 121 -4.60 -6.54 10.70
CA SER A 121 -5.46 -5.45 10.26
C SER A 121 -6.95 -5.82 10.32
N LEU A 122 -7.29 -7.10 10.46
CA LEU A 122 -8.66 -7.63 10.61
C LEU A 122 -9.07 -7.86 12.08
N LEU A 123 -8.21 -7.46 13.03
CA LEU A 123 -8.57 -7.48 14.45
C LEU A 123 -9.67 -6.44 14.73
N PRO A 124 -10.58 -6.72 15.68
CA PRO A 124 -11.57 -5.74 16.09
C PRO A 124 -10.88 -4.50 16.65
N PRO A 125 -11.52 -3.32 16.57
CA PRO A 125 -10.95 -2.11 17.14
C PRO A 125 -10.72 -2.28 18.64
N ARG A 126 -9.67 -1.64 19.13
CA ARG A 126 -9.34 -1.66 20.56
C ARG A 126 -10.53 -1.18 21.40
N PRO A 127 -10.87 -1.85 22.52
CA PRO A 127 -11.95 -1.38 23.39
C PRO A 127 -11.72 0.08 23.83
N LYS A 128 -12.80 0.84 23.92
CA LYS A 128 -12.82 2.30 24.20
C LYS A 128 -12.20 3.21 23.12
N SER A 129 -11.68 2.66 22.00
CA SER A 129 -11.25 3.50 20.87
C SER A 129 -12.44 4.14 20.15
N SER A 130 -12.20 5.20 19.39
CA SER A 130 -13.27 5.90 18.65
C SER A 130 -14.04 4.97 17.71
N LEU A 131 -13.34 4.08 16.99
CA LEU A 131 -13.98 3.10 16.11
C LEU A 131 -14.76 2.04 16.89
N TYR A 132 -14.25 1.59 18.04
CA TYR A 132 -14.98 0.67 18.92
C TYR A 132 -16.29 1.31 19.40
N ASN A 133 -16.22 2.55 19.92
CA ASN A 133 -17.40 3.26 20.42
C ASN A 133 -18.45 3.49 19.30
N LEU A 134 -18.00 3.77 18.07
CA LEU A 134 -18.87 3.90 16.90
C LEU A 134 -19.58 2.59 16.56
N ILE A 135 -18.86 1.45 16.60
CA ILE A 135 -19.44 0.13 16.37
C ILE A 135 -20.47 -0.20 17.44
N GLU A 136 -20.16 0.05 18.72
CA GLU A 136 -21.09 -0.23 19.82
C GLU A 136 -22.33 0.65 19.77
N ALA A 137 -22.20 1.93 19.42
CA ALA A 137 -23.35 2.81 19.17
C ALA A 137 -24.23 2.28 18.03
N SER A 138 -23.62 1.82 16.94
CA SER A 138 -24.34 1.23 15.81
C SER A 138 -25.05 -0.08 16.19
N ARG A 139 -24.45 -0.92 17.05
CA ARG A 139 -25.10 -2.14 17.58
C ARG A 139 -26.34 -1.82 18.41
N ALA A 140 -26.28 -0.75 19.21
CA ALA A 140 -27.41 -0.31 20.03
C ALA A 140 -28.54 0.28 19.17
N GLU A 141 -28.20 1.05 18.14
CA GLU A 141 -29.18 1.65 17.22
C GLU A 141 -29.80 0.62 16.27
N HIS A 142 -29.02 -0.37 15.84
CA HIS A 142 -29.43 -1.40 14.86
C HIS A 142 -29.11 -2.82 15.35
N PRO A 143 -29.90 -3.36 16.30
CA PRO A 143 -29.68 -4.70 16.83
C PRO A 143 -29.75 -5.78 15.73
N GLY A 144 -28.78 -6.68 15.71
CA GLY A 144 -28.74 -7.83 14.79
C GLY A 144 -28.16 -7.57 13.39
N VAL A 145 -27.78 -6.32 13.06
CA VAL A 145 -27.17 -6.00 11.75
C VAL A 145 -25.68 -6.38 11.70
N LEU A 146 -24.95 -6.11 12.79
CA LEU A 146 -23.50 -6.36 12.85
C LEU A 146 -23.20 -7.75 13.41
N ARG A 147 -22.42 -8.53 12.67
CA ARG A 147 -21.89 -9.83 13.12
C ARG A 147 -21.05 -9.67 14.40
N ASN A 148 -21.07 -10.69 15.25
CA ASN A 148 -20.13 -10.82 16.37
C ASN A 148 -18.75 -11.21 15.86
N ASP A 149 -17.73 -10.49 16.34
CA ASP A 149 -16.35 -10.75 15.97
C ASP A 149 -15.73 -11.77 16.95
N PRO A 150 -15.31 -12.97 16.49
CA PRO A 150 -14.73 -13.98 17.36
C PRO A 150 -13.34 -13.60 17.91
N ASP A 151 -12.65 -12.63 17.30
CA ASP A 151 -11.29 -12.23 17.69
C ASP A 151 -11.28 -11.13 18.77
N VAL A 152 -12.42 -10.82 19.39
CA VAL A 152 -12.50 -9.84 20.49
C VAL A 152 -11.64 -10.26 21.69
N GLU A 153 -11.56 -11.56 21.97
CA GLU A 153 -10.73 -12.14 23.04
C GLU A 153 -9.23 -11.84 22.86
N TRP A 154 -8.79 -11.52 21.63
CA TRP A 154 -7.40 -11.16 21.35
C TRP A 154 -6.95 -9.96 22.20
N TRP A 155 -7.83 -8.98 22.43
CA TRP A 155 -7.49 -7.80 23.25
C TRP A 155 -7.33 -8.16 24.73
N GLU A 156 -8.13 -9.09 25.25
CA GLU A 156 -8.02 -9.56 26.64
C GLU A 156 -6.70 -10.33 26.84
N THR A 157 -6.39 -11.23 25.91
CA THR A 157 -5.13 -11.99 25.91
C THR A 157 -3.92 -11.06 25.82
N THR A 158 -3.96 -10.07 24.94
CA THR A 158 -2.87 -9.10 24.76
C THR A 158 -2.69 -8.23 26.00
N ARG A 159 -3.78 -7.76 26.62
CA ARG A 159 -3.73 -7.00 27.89
C ARG A 159 -3.11 -7.83 29.00
N LYS A 160 -3.52 -9.10 29.14
CA LYS A 160 -2.96 -10.00 30.15
C LYS A 160 -1.45 -10.16 29.99
N ARG A 161 -0.97 -10.40 28.77
CA ARG A 161 0.48 -10.50 28.48
C ARG A 161 1.24 -9.21 28.80
N ILE A 162 0.64 -8.04 28.57
CA ILE A 162 1.27 -6.76 28.91
C ILE A 162 1.38 -6.61 30.44
N VAL A 163 0.32 -6.93 31.18
CA VAL A 163 0.33 -6.87 32.66
C VAL A 163 1.33 -7.87 33.25
N GLU A 164 1.41 -9.08 32.68
CA GLU A 164 2.41 -10.11 33.07
C GLU A 164 3.86 -9.66 32.83
N SER A 165 4.11 -8.69 31.95
CA SER A 165 5.44 -8.11 31.73
C SER A 165 5.87 -7.10 32.81
N GLY A 166 5.02 -6.84 33.80
CA GLY A 166 5.28 -5.89 34.89
C GLY A 166 4.72 -4.48 34.66
N VAL A 167 3.93 -4.27 33.61
CA VAL A 167 3.21 -3.00 33.37
C VAL A 167 1.93 -2.98 34.22
N THR A 168 1.70 -1.90 34.96
CA THR A 168 0.48 -1.77 35.78
C THR A 168 -0.76 -1.58 34.90
N GLN A 169 -1.95 -1.90 35.43
CA GLN A 169 -3.20 -1.66 34.69
C GLN A 169 -3.44 -0.17 34.44
N GLU A 170 -3.14 0.70 35.40
CA GLU A 170 -3.25 2.16 35.25
C GLU A 170 -2.32 2.68 34.15
N ASP A 171 -1.06 2.24 34.13
CA ASP A 171 -0.10 2.63 33.08
C ASP A 171 -0.58 2.22 31.70
N LEU A 172 -1.13 1.01 31.56
CA LEU A 172 -1.66 0.51 30.31
C LEU A 172 -2.86 1.34 29.83
N GLU A 173 -3.77 1.67 30.73
CA GLU A 173 -4.95 2.49 30.42
C GLU A 173 -4.54 3.91 30.01
N GLN A 174 -3.62 4.54 30.73
CA GLN A 174 -3.09 5.86 30.39
C GLN A 174 -2.43 5.86 29.00
N VAL A 175 -1.61 4.84 28.70
CA VAL A 175 -0.96 4.71 27.39
C VAL A 175 -2.00 4.51 26.30
N PHE A 176 -3.05 3.72 26.55
CA PHE A 176 -4.11 3.51 25.59
C PHE A 176 -4.88 4.79 25.33
N GLU A 177 -5.33 5.51 26.36
CA GLU A 177 -6.08 6.77 26.26
C GLU A 177 -5.30 7.82 25.48
N LYS A 178 -4.07 8.13 25.91
CA LYS A 178 -3.19 9.09 25.22
C LYS A 178 -2.84 8.70 23.80
N THR A 179 -2.74 7.41 23.49
CA THR A 179 -2.46 6.94 22.12
C THR A 179 -3.70 6.95 21.23
N SER A 180 -4.93 6.82 21.77
CA SER A 180 -6.15 6.94 20.97
C SER A 180 -6.38 8.36 20.46
N GLU A 181 -5.95 9.35 21.23
CA GLU A 181 -6.16 10.77 20.92
C GLU A 181 -5.07 11.36 20.02
N ALA A 182 -3.92 10.69 19.89
CA ALA A 182 -2.77 11.11 19.08
C ALA A 182 -2.99 10.97 17.55
N GLY A 183 -4.20 11.25 17.08
CA GLY A 183 -4.47 11.49 15.66
C GLY A 183 -3.71 12.73 15.19
N PHE A 184 -2.64 12.51 14.42
CA PHE A 184 -1.97 13.52 13.60
C PHE A 184 -1.26 14.70 14.29
N ASP A 185 -1.23 14.77 15.62
CA ASP A 185 -0.55 15.87 16.31
C ASP A 185 0.97 15.64 16.40
N LYS A 186 1.76 16.58 15.87
CA LYS A 186 3.22 16.55 15.88
C LYS A 186 3.81 16.73 17.28
N ASP A 187 3.09 17.38 18.19
CA ASP A 187 3.58 17.64 19.55
C ASP A 187 3.62 16.38 20.42
N SER A 188 2.81 15.36 20.10
CA SER A 188 2.86 14.04 20.76
C SER A 188 4.25 13.37 20.70
N LYS A 189 5.06 13.67 19.67
CA LYS A 189 6.42 13.12 19.53
C LYS A 189 7.40 13.67 20.57
N LYS A 190 7.14 14.86 21.14
CA LYS A 190 8.02 15.49 22.12
C LYS A 190 7.96 14.80 23.48
N GLU A 191 6.86 14.13 23.84
CA GLU A 191 6.75 13.43 25.14
C GLU A 191 7.54 12.12 25.20
N TYR A 192 7.94 11.55 24.06
CA TYR A 192 8.72 10.30 24.01
C TYR A 192 10.21 10.52 24.30
N TYR A 193 10.65 11.77 24.26
CA TYR A 193 12.04 12.15 24.47
C TYR A 193 12.11 13.22 25.56
N ASP A 194 13.12 13.17 26.41
CA ASP A 194 13.35 14.24 27.39
C ASP A 194 14.04 15.45 26.75
N GLU A 195 14.28 16.50 27.55
CA GLU A 195 14.94 17.74 27.10
C GLU A 195 16.37 17.51 26.60
N SER A 196 17.00 16.37 26.94
CA SER A 196 18.33 15.99 26.47
C SER A 196 18.31 15.19 25.17
N GLY A 197 17.12 14.81 24.69
CA GLY A 197 16.93 13.99 23.49
C GLY A 197 17.03 12.48 23.73
N GLU A 198 17.14 12.03 24.99
CA GLU A 198 17.05 10.62 25.36
C GLU A 198 15.59 10.18 25.48
N VAL A 199 15.32 8.87 25.40
CA VAL A 199 13.94 8.36 25.50
C VAL A 199 13.45 8.53 26.94
N SER A 200 12.37 9.29 27.12
CA SER A 200 11.75 9.53 28.42
C SER A 200 11.24 8.22 29.06
N ASP A 201 11.01 8.20 30.37
CA ASP A 201 10.46 7.00 31.03
C ASP A 201 9.06 6.64 30.50
N TRP A 202 8.27 7.66 30.15
CA TRP A 202 7.03 7.48 29.39
C TRP A 202 7.28 6.83 28.02
N GLY A 203 8.28 7.31 27.27
CA GLY A 203 8.65 6.74 25.97
C GLY A 203 9.10 5.27 26.09
N LYS A 204 9.85 4.92 27.15
CA LYS A 204 10.25 3.54 27.44
C LYS A 204 9.04 2.66 27.74
N LEU A 205 8.10 3.13 28.56
CA LEU A 205 6.86 2.44 28.89
C LEU A 205 6.03 2.18 27.63
N VAL A 206 5.77 3.20 26.81
CA VAL A 206 5.00 3.05 25.56
C VAL A 206 5.71 2.10 24.59
N LYS A 207 7.05 2.17 24.48
CA LYS A 207 7.84 1.28 23.63
C LYS A 207 7.74 -0.18 24.11
N ASN A 208 7.76 -0.42 25.42
CA ASN A 208 7.58 -1.75 25.99
C ASN A 208 6.19 -2.32 25.62
N ILE A 209 5.13 -1.58 25.92
CA ILE A 209 3.74 -1.96 25.63
C ILE A 209 3.54 -2.25 24.13
N ARG A 210 3.98 -1.32 23.26
CA ARG A 210 3.88 -1.50 21.80
C ARG A 210 4.74 -2.67 21.31
N GLY A 211 5.86 -2.96 21.95
CA GLY A 211 6.70 -4.11 21.65
C GLY A 211 5.93 -5.42 21.82
N ILE A 212 5.28 -5.59 22.97
CA ILE A 212 4.46 -6.75 23.30
C ILE A 212 3.23 -6.84 22.39
N GLU A 213 2.51 -5.73 22.20
CA GLU A 213 1.35 -5.66 21.30
C GLU A 213 1.73 -6.05 19.87
N ASN A 214 2.85 -5.55 19.35
CA ASN A 214 3.33 -5.90 18.02
C ASN A 214 3.77 -7.36 17.92
N ALA A 215 4.32 -7.96 18.97
CA ALA A 215 4.60 -9.39 19.01
C ALA A 215 3.30 -10.20 18.89
N CYS A 216 2.28 -9.86 19.69
CA CYS A 216 0.96 -10.49 19.63
C CYS A 216 0.31 -10.33 18.24
N ARG A 217 0.47 -9.17 17.58
CA ARG A 217 -0.02 -8.94 16.21
C ARG A 217 0.69 -9.79 15.15
N ARG A 218 1.98 -10.13 15.33
CA ARG A 218 2.73 -11.00 14.41
C ARG A 218 2.35 -12.47 14.59
N GLU A 219 2.03 -12.86 15.82
CA GLU A 219 1.55 -14.21 16.15
C GLU A 219 0.12 -14.45 15.66
N TYR A 220 -0.70 -13.39 15.61
CA TYR A 220 -2.09 -13.47 15.20
C TYR A 220 -2.28 -14.13 13.82
N ARG A 221 -3.22 -15.07 13.77
CA ARG A 221 -3.75 -15.68 12.56
C ARG A 221 -5.25 -15.41 12.55
N VAL A 222 -5.74 -14.95 11.42
CA VAL A 222 -7.15 -14.61 11.26
C VAL A 222 -8.01 -15.86 11.44
N ASN A 223 -9.13 -15.71 12.15
CA ASN A 223 -10.11 -16.76 12.32
C ASN A 223 -10.65 -17.25 10.96
N SER A 224 -10.75 -18.57 10.75
CA SER A 224 -11.25 -19.15 9.50
C SER A 224 -12.68 -18.71 9.19
N GLU A 225 -13.53 -18.57 10.21
CA GLU A 225 -14.90 -18.09 10.02
C GLU A 225 -14.98 -16.66 9.47
N LYS A 226 -13.92 -15.85 9.62
CA LYS A 226 -13.84 -14.52 8.99
C LYS A 226 -13.39 -14.58 7.54
N LEU A 227 -12.59 -15.60 7.17
CA LEU A 227 -12.09 -15.78 5.81
C LEU A 227 -13.13 -16.40 4.89
N ASP A 228 -13.99 -17.27 5.42
CA ASP A 228 -15.02 -18.00 4.67
C ASP A 228 -16.36 -17.22 4.52
N LEU A 229 -16.32 -15.90 4.71
CA LEU A 229 -17.48 -14.99 4.59
C LEU A 229 -17.91 -14.73 3.14
#